data_AF-A0A7V5N4C7-F1
#
_entry.id   AF-A0A7V5N4C7-F1
#
_cell.length_a   1.000
_cell.length_b   1.000
_cell.length_c   1.000
_cell.angle_alpha   90.00
_cell.angle_beta   90.00
_cell.angle_gamma   90.00
#
_symmetry.space_group_name_H-M   'P 1'
#
loop_
_entity.id
_entity.type
_entity.pdbx_description
1 polymer ?
#
loop_
_entity_poly.entity_id
_entity_poly.type
_entity_poly.pdbx_seq_one_letter_code
_entity_poly.pdbx_strand_id
1 'polypeptide(L)'
;KYDIYSLVTIGDVEEAISRLNEESRLLKTLGILEDQIALRKKGLSNQTKPQFDLNIGTILIEDDESYGKSFGVDNPSVTVGFKFSYPLGVRTSRADVRKSELELLQLKADQRSIFLDLESSIRSLLIRIKDMESVLELNLGQIESARERTVEEVKMYEQGRGDMTFVIQSQDNEANARLTYLRNAIAYHKLVLQYRALLDKLLLTE
;
A
#
# COMPACT_ATOMS: atom_id res chain seq x y z
N LYS A 1 -21.46 -14.58 -6.30
CA LYS A 1 -21.15 -15.25 -7.58
C LYS A 1 -20.51 -14.18 -8.46
N TYR A 2 -19.25 -14.33 -8.88
CA TYR A 2 -18.56 -13.28 -9.65
C TYR A 2 -19.09 -13.31 -11.08
N ASP A 3 -19.73 -12.22 -11.53
CA ASP A 3 -20.25 -12.11 -12.88
C ASP A 3 -19.27 -11.29 -13.73
N ILE A 4 -18.68 -11.95 -14.72
CA ILE A 4 -17.73 -11.32 -15.64
C ILE A 4 -18.41 -10.37 -16.62
N TYR A 5 -19.73 -10.43 -16.76
CA TYR A 5 -20.51 -9.65 -17.71
C TYR A 5 -21.16 -8.40 -17.08
N SER A 6 -21.13 -8.28 -15.75
CA SER A 6 -21.65 -7.10 -15.06
C SER A 6 -20.61 -5.99 -14.98
N LEU A 7 -21.02 -4.76 -15.27
CA LEU A 7 -20.25 -3.57 -14.95
C LEU A 7 -20.33 -3.27 -13.46
N VAL A 8 -19.24 -2.78 -12.90
CA VAL A 8 -19.13 -2.40 -11.49
C VAL A 8 -19.33 -0.89 -11.38
N THR A 9 -20.17 -0.45 -10.44
CA THR A 9 -20.29 0.98 -10.12
C THR A 9 -19.01 1.44 -9.43
N ILE A 10 -18.33 2.42 -10.03
CA ILE A 10 -17.12 3.03 -9.48
C ILE A 10 -17.46 4.42 -8.95
N GLY A 11 -16.99 4.72 -7.75
CA GLY A 11 -17.19 6.02 -7.09
C GLY A 11 -16.41 7.14 -7.77
N ASP A 12 -16.60 8.37 -7.28
CA ASP A 12 -15.96 9.56 -7.85
C ASP A 12 -14.44 9.58 -7.59
N VAL A 13 -13.71 10.25 -8.48
CA VAL A 13 -12.25 10.46 -8.37
C VAL A 13 -11.92 11.15 -7.05
N GLU A 14 -12.70 12.16 -6.67
CA GLU A 14 -12.47 12.94 -5.45
C GLU A 14 -12.65 12.08 -4.19
N GLU A 15 -13.68 11.22 -4.17
CA GLU A 15 -13.91 10.26 -3.09
C GLU A 15 -12.75 9.26 -2.98
N ALA A 16 -12.27 8.75 -4.12
CA ALA A 16 -11.13 7.82 -4.17
C ALA A 16 -9.84 8.45 -3.63
N ILE A 17 -9.57 9.71 -3.96
CA ILE A 17 -8.40 10.45 -3.47
C ILE A 17 -8.53 10.78 -1.97
N SER A 18 -9.71 11.23 -1.53
CA SER A 18 -9.97 11.50 -0.11
C SER A 18 -9.72 10.25 0.72
N ARG A 19 -10.25 9.10 0.28
CA ARG A 19 -10.04 7.82 0.95
C ARG A 19 -8.58 7.37 0.93
N LEU A 20 -7.86 7.58 -0.17
CA LEU A 20 -6.44 7.26 -0.24
C LEU A 20 -5.68 7.98 0.89
N ASN A 21 -5.98 9.25 1.13
CA ASN A 21 -5.33 10.05 2.18
C ASN A 21 -5.60 9.50 3.60
N GLU A 22 -6.82 8.98 3.84
CA GLU A 22 -7.25 8.54 5.18
C GLU A 22 -6.93 7.06 5.47
N GLU A 23 -7.10 6.19 4.47
CA GLU A 23 -7.12 4.76 4.66
C GLU A 23 -5.85 4.05 4.17
N SER A 24 -5.07 4.65 3.27
CA SER A 24 -3.92 3.99 2.64
C SER A 24 -2.93 3.43 3.66
N ARG A 25 -2.70 2.13 3.59
CA ARG A 25 -1.70 1.44 4.43
C ARG A 25 -0.29 1.96 4.17
N LEU A 26 0.02 2.28 2.91
CA LEU A 26 1.33 2.81 2.53
C LEU A 26 1.57 4.18 3.19
N LEU A 27 0.62 5.11 3.09
CA LEU A 27 0.74 6.44 3.70
C LEU A 27 0.80 6.36 5.22
N LYS A 28 0.01 5.46 5.85
CA LYS A 28 0.09 5.19 7.29
C LYS A 28 1.46 4.67 7.71
N THR A 29 2.05 3.77 6.93
CA THR A 29 3.39 3.22 7.20
C THR A 29 4.45 4.32 7.14
N LEU A 30 4.35 5.23 6.16
CA LEU A 30 5.23 6.40 6.06
C LEU A 30 5.05 7.35 7.26
N GLY A 31 3.82 7.56 7.73
CA GLY A 31 3.55 8.33 8.94
C GLY A 31 4.18 7.72 10.20
N ILE A 32 4.09 6.38 10.36
CA ILE A 32 4.77 5.68 11.46
C ILE A 32 6.29 5.86 11.38
N LEU A 33 6.86 5.81 10.17
CA LEU A 33 8.29 6.03 9.97
C LEU A 33 8.69 7.48 10.31
N GLU A 34 7.86 8.46 9.97
CA GLU A 34 8.06 9.86 10.38
C GLU A 34 8.13 9.97 11.92
N ASP A 35 7.17 9.37 12.62
CA ASP A 35 7.12 9.37 14.08
C ASP A 35 8.36 8.71 14.69
N GLN A 36 8.83 7.59 14.13
CA GLN A 36 10.05 6.92 14.57
C GLN A 36 11.29 7.81 14.41
N ILE A 37 11.44 8.47 13.27
CA ILE A 37 12.56 9.40 13.03
C ILE A 37 12.45 10.61 13.95
N ALA A 38 11.25 11.15 14.17
CA ALA A 38 11.01 12.26 15.08
C ALA A 38 11.38 11.91 16.53
N LEU A 39 11.00 10.71 16.99
CA LEU A 39 11.37 10.18 18.31
C LEU A 39 12.89 9.99 18.42
N ARG A 40 13.53 9.42 17.41
CA ARG A 40 14.99 9.28 17.36
C ARG A 40 15.69 10.64 17.44
N LYS A 41 15.21 11.63 16.67
CA LYS A 41 15.72 13.01 16.72
C LYS A 41 15.59 13.60 18.13
N LYS A 42 14.47 13.36 18.81
CA LYS A 42 14.25 13.79 20.20
C LYS A 42 15.22 13.11 21.16
N GLY A 43 15.48 11.82 20.99
CA GLY A 43 16.49 11.08 21.76
C GLY A 43 17.89 11.66 21.58
N LEU A 44 18.32 11.88 20.33
CA LEU A 44 19.61 12.51 19.99
C LEU A 44 19.71 13.93 20.57
N SER A 45 18.63 14.70 20.51
CA SER A 45 18.57 16.04 21.11
C SER A 45 18.56 16.02 22.64
N ASN A 46 18.16 14.92 23.30
CA ASN A 46 18.24 14.80 24.75
C ASN A 46 19.64 14.42 25.21
N GLN A 47 20.43 13.71 24.39
CA GLN A 47 21.84 13.42 24.69
C GLN A 47 22.72 14.66 24.76
N THR A 48 22.30 15.78 24.17
CA THR A 48 23.00 17.06 24.29
C THR A 48 22.64 17.84 25.55
N LYS A 49 21.69 17.34 26.36
CA LYS A 49 21.25 17.97 27.60
C LYS A 49 22.00 17.36 28.81
N PRO A 50 22.05 18.08 29.94
CA PRO A 50 22.56 17.52 31.18
C PRO A 50 21.76 16.29 31.63
N GLN A 51 22.44 15.31 32.20
CA GLN A 51 21.85 14.16 32.89
C GLN A 51 22.05 14.28 34.41
N PHE A 52 21.03 13.84 35.15
CA PHE A 52 21.03 13.79 36.60
C PHE A 52 20.45 12.46 37.05
N ASP A 53 21.27 11.64 37.70
CA ASP A 53 20.91 10.31 38.20
C ASP A 53 20.97 10.28 39.72
N LEU A 54 19.98 9.65 40.35
CA LEU A 54 20.00 9.28 41.77
C LEU A 54 20.31 7.79 41.88
N ASN A 55 21.41 7.46 42.53
CA ASN A 55 21.84 6.09 42.77
C ASN A 55 21.65 5.76 44.25
N ILE A 56 20.90 4.71 44.53
CA ILE A 56 20.71 4.15 45.88
C ILE A 56 21.12 2.68 45.80
N GLY A 57 22.09 2.28 46.60
CA GLY A 57 22.59 0.92 46.63
C GLY A 57 22.87 0.47 48.04
N THR A 58 22.65 -0.81 48.32
CA THR A 58 23.16 -1.47 49.51
C THR A 58 24.17 -2.51 49.07
N ILE A 59 25.31 -2.57 49.75
CA ILE A 59 26.36 -3.53 49.49
C ILE A 59 26.64 -4.23 50.81
N LEU A 60 26.56 -5.56 50.81
CA LEU A 60 27.05 -6.40 51.89
C LEU A 60 28.45 -6.85 51.47
N ILE A 61 29.47 -6.39 52.18
CA ILE A 61 30.86 -6.82 51.95
C ILE A 61 31.22 -7.74 53.10
N GLU A 62 31.63 -8.96 52.76
CA GLU A 62 32.22 -9.92 53.69
C GLU A 62 33.74 -9.87 53.49
N ASP A 63 34.48 -9.64 54.58
CA ASP A 63 35.93 -9.50 54.56
C ASP A 63 36.49 -10.34 55.72
N ASP A 64 36.58 -11.67 55.50
CA ASP A 64 37.17 -12.60 56.48
C ASP A 64 38.18 -13.53 55.78
N GLU A 65 39.38 -13.69 56.34
CA GLU A 65 40.50 -14.43 55.72
C GLU A 65 40.34 -15.98 55.85
N SER A 66 39.28 -16.46 56.50
CA SER A 66 39.06 -17.88 56.83
C SER A 66 37.78 -18.46 56.24
N TYR A 67 37.91 -19.55 55.47
CA TYR A 67 36.83 -20.26 54.74
C TYR A 67 35.61 -20.70 55.59
N GLY A 68 35.72 -20.75 56.92
CA GLY A 68 34.68 -21.30 57.81
C GLY A 68 33.68 -20.28 58.40
N LYS A 69 33.90 -18.98 58.21
CA LYS A 69 33.05 -17.90 58.75
C LYS A 69 32.34 -17.06 57.68
N SER A 70 32.42 -17.50 56.43
CA SER A 70 31.96 -16.80 55.21
C SER A 70 30.43 -16.74 55.02
N PHE A 71 29.67 -16.70 56.11
CA PHE A 71 28.22 -16.42 56.10
C PHE A 71 27.85 -15.28 57.06
N GLY A 72 28.85 -14.54 57.55
CA GLY A 72 28.68 -13.45 58.52
C GLY A 72 28.55 -12.11 57.81
N VAL A 73 27.34 -11.54 57.80
CA VAL A 73 27.10 -10.20 57.24
C VAL A 73 27.64 -9.14 58.20
N ASP A 74 28.95 -8.89 58.17
CA ASP A 74 29.58 -8.04 59.20
C ASP A 74 29.63 -6.55 58.83
N ASN A 75 29.39 -6.15 57.56
CA ASN A 75 29.46 -4.75 57.15
C ASN A 75 28.43 -4.37 56.06
N PRO A 76 27.15 -4.12 56.43
CA PRO A 76 26.17 -3.57 55.51
C PRO A 76 26.47 -2.08 55.23
N SER A 77 26.79 -1.77 53.98
CA SER A 77 26.97 -0.39 53.50
C SER A 77 25.74 0.05 52.70
N VAL A 78 25.21 1.24 53.00
CA VAL A 78 24.12 1.87 52.24
C VAL A 78 24.67 3.15 51.64
N THR A 79 24.65 3.24 50.31
CA THR A 79 25.17 4.37 49.55
C THR A 79 24.01 5.08 48.86
N VAL A 80 23.89 6.39 49.10
CA VAL A 80 23.01 7.29 48.34
C VAL A 80 23.90 8.34 47.68
N GLY A 81 23.83 8.45 46.36
CA GLY A 81 24.67 9.37 45.60
C GLY A 81 23.94 9.97 44.42
N PHE A 82 24.16 11.27 44.18
CA PHE A 82 23.70 11.96 42.98
C PHE A 82 24.83 12.03 41.96
N LYS A 83 24.53 11.76 40.69
CA LYS A 83 25.47 11.89 39.57
C LYS A 83 24.94 12.92 38.60
N PHE A 84 25.67 14.02 38.43
CA PHE A 84 25.39 15.03 37.42
C PHE A 84 26.42 14.93 36.29
N SER A 85 25.97 14.94 35.04
CA SER A 85 26.82 14.87 33.85
C SER A 85 26.38 15.89 32.81
N TYR A 86 27.32 16.69 32.30
CA TYR A 86 27.05 17.63 31.21
C TYR A 86 28.07 17.43 30.07
N PRO A 87 27.61 17.00 28.88
CA PRO A 87 28.53 16.75 27.77
C PRO A 87 28.97 18.07 27.13
N LEU A 88 30.27 18.37 27.22
CA LEU A 88 30.90 19.52 26.58
C LEU A 88 31.35 19.16 25.14
N GLY A 89 31.27 20.11 24.22
CA GLY A 89 31.82 19.91 22.87
C GLY A 89 31.03 18.92 21.98
N VAL A 90 29.71 18.84 22.12
CA VAL A 90 28.77 17.96 21.38
C VAL A 90 28.65 18.28 19.86
N ARG A 91 29.76 18.31 19.13
CA ARG A 91 29.75 18.50 17.67
C ARG A 91 29.15 17.30 16.94
N THR A 92 29.53 16.09 17.34
CA THR A 92 29.01 14.83 16.79
C THR A 92 27.51 14.70 17.04
N SER A 93 27.05 14.86 18.28
CA SER A 93 25.63 14.77 18.61
C SER A 93 24.78 15.84 17.89
N ARG A 94 25.30 17.06 17.69
CA ARG A 94 24.62 18.07 16.86
C ARG A 94 24.55 17.69 15.39
N ALA A 95 25.61 17.09 14.84
CA ALA A 95 25.60 16.58 13.48
C ALA A 95 24.58 15.44 13.33
N ASP A 96 24.45 14.55 14.32
CA ASP A 96 23.46 13.46 14.31
C ASP A 96 22.02 14.00 14.35
N VAL A 97 21.74 15.01 15.18
CA VAL A 97 20.43 15.70 15.19
C VAL A 97 20.13 16.31 13.83
N ARG A 98 21.11 17.00 13.22
CA ARG A 98 20.93 17.62 11.90
C ARG A 98 20.72 16.58 10.80
N LYS A 99 21.42 15.45 10.87
CA LYS A 99 21.23 14.32 9.97
C LYS A 99 19.80 13.78 10.05
N SER A 100 19.29 13.51 11.26
CA SER A 100 17.91 13.05 11.43
C SER A 100 16.86 14.10 11.01
N GLU A 101 17.18 15.39 11.11
CA GLU A 101 16.33 16.44 10.57
C GLU A 101 16.26 16.40 9.03
N LEU A 102 17.40 16.21 8.36
CA LEU A 102 17.45 16.03 6.90
C LEU A 102 16.72 14.76 6.46
N GLU A 103 16.89 13.65 7.18
CA GLU A 103 16.16 12.39 6.95
C GLU A 103 14.64 12.62 7.04
N LEU A 104 14.16 13.40 8.01
CA LEU A 104 12.74 13.74 8.15
C LEU A 104 12.23 14.61 7.00
N LEU A 105 13.03 15.59 6.56
CA LEU A 105 12.67 16.43 5.41
C LEU A 105 12.59 15.61 4.11
N GLN A 106 13.55 14.70 3.91
CA GLN A 106 13.54 13.78 2.78
C GLN A 106 12.32 12.88 2.81
N LEU A 107 12.02 12.26 3.96
CA LEU A 107 10.84 11.41 4.10
C LEU A 107 9.53 12.14 3.77
N LYS A 108 9.40 13.42 4.17
CA LYS A 108 8.23 14.24 3.82
C LYS A 108 8.12 14.51 2.33
N ALA A 109 9.24 14.79 1.67
CA ALA A 109 9.27 14.95 0.22
C ALA A 109 8.87 13.64 -0.49
N ASP A 110 9.41 12.52 -0.03
CA ASP A 110 9.10 11.18 -0.56
C ASP A 110 7.63 10.83 -0.36
N GLN A 111 7.06 11.10 0.82
CA GLN A 111 5.63 10.90 1.10
C GLN A 111 4.76 11.74 0.16
N ARG A 112 5.13 13.00 -0.10
CA ARG A 112 4.41 13.86 -1.04
C ARG A 112 4.50 13.33 -2.47
N SER A 113 5.68 12.88 -2.90
CA SER A 113 5.87 12.28 -4.22
C SER A 113 5.01 11.02 -4.38
N ILE A 114 5.08 10.10 -3.41
CA ILE A 114 4.30 8.87 -3.40
C ILE A 114 2.80 9.19 -3.45
N PHE A 115 2.33 10.17 -2.69
CA PHE A 115 0.92 10.59 -2.76
C PHE A 115 0.51 11.04 -4.16
N LEU A 116 1.31 11.88 -4.82
CA LEU A 116 1.04 12.36 -6.17
C LEU A 116 1.07 11.23 -7.20
N ASP A 117 1.99 10.28 -7.05
CA ASP A 117 2.10 9.10 -7.91
C ASP A 117 0.87 8.18 -7.78
N LEU A 118 0.39 7.98 -6.55
CA LEU A 118 -0.82 7.23 -6.26
C LEU A 118 -2.06 7.93 -6.82
N GLU A 119 -2.18 9.25 -6.63
CA GLU A 119 -3.26 10.07 -7.18
C GLU A 119 -3.31 9.97 -8.72
N SER A 120 -2.15 10.14 -9.38
CA SER A 120 -2.02 9.98 -10.82
C SER A 120 -2.42 8.58 -11.29
N SER A 121 -2.01 7.55 -10.54
CA SER A 121 -2.35 6.16 -10.81
C SER A 121 -3.86 5.89 -10.70
N ILE A 122 -4.52 6.43 -9.67
CA ILE A 122 -5.99 6.35 -9.51
C ILE A 122 -6.68 6.97 -10.71
N ARG A 123 -6.32 8.20 -11.07
CA ARG A 123 -6.93 8.92 -12.20
C ARG A 123 -6.75 8.15 -13.51
N SER A 124 -5.54 7.64 -13.76
CA SER A 124 -5.24 6.86 -14.96
C SER A 124 -6.05 5.56 -15.01
N LEU A 125 -6.19 4.85 -13.89
CA LEU A 125 -7.00 3.64 -13.80
C LEU A 125 -8.47 3.93 -14.06
N LEU A 126 -9.03 4.99 -13.49
CA LEU A 126 -10.43 5.37 -13.69
C LEU A 126 -10.74 5.70 -15.16
N ILE A 127 -9.85 6.44 -15.83
CA ILE A 127 -9.96 6.72 -17.27
C ILE A 127 -9.95 5.40 -18.05
N ARG A 128 -8.96 4.52 -17.80
CA ARG A 128 -8.85 3.23 -18.49
C ARG A 128 -10.05 2.33 -18.27
N ILE A 129 -10.65 2.36 -17.08
CA ILE A 129 -11.85 1.59 -16.78
C ILE A 129 -13.02 2.12 -17.61
N LYS A 130 -13.25 3.43 -17.61
CA LYS A 130 -14.32 4.07 -18.39
C LYS A 130 -14.16 3.85 -19.90
N ASP A 131 -12.94 3.93 -20.40
CA ASP A 131 -12.63 3.63 -21.80
C ASP A 131 -12.95 2.16 -22.12
N MET A 132 -12.61 1.25 -21.21
CA MET A 132 -12.91 -0.18 -21.37
C MET A 132 -14.42 -0.47 -21.32
N GLU A 133 -15.21 0.26 -20.52
CA GLU A 133 -16.68 0.17 -20.54
C GLU A 133 -17.23 0.49 -21.93
N SER A 134 -16.71 1.55 -22.56
CA SER A 134 -17.09 1.94 -23.92
C SER A 134 -16.69 0.86 -24.94
N VAL A 135 -15.51 0.24 -24.78
CA VAL A 135 -15.07 -0.89 -25.61
C VAL A 135 -15.99 -2.10 -25.44
N LEU A 136 -16.46 -2.39 -24.22
CA LEU A 136 -17.38 -3.50 -23.96
C LEU A 136 -18.74 -3.25 -24.62
N GLU A 137 -19.25 -2.02 -24.59
CA GLU A 137 -20.47 -1.63 -25.28
C GLU A 137 -20.34 -1.81 -26.81
N LEU A 138 -19.24 -1.34 -27.40
CA LEU A 138 -18.97 -1.54 -28.83
C LEU A 138 -18.86 -3.03 -29.20
N ASN A 139 -18.24 -3.84 -28.35
CA ASN A 139 -18.15 -5.27 -28.56
C ASN A 139 -19.52 -5.96 -28.55
N LEU A 140 -20.46 -5.51 -27.70
CA LEU A 140 -21.84 -6.02 -27.73
C LEU A 140 -22.51 -5.70 -29.06
N GLY A 141 -22.31 -4.48 -29.60
CA GLY A 141 -22.78 -4.12 -30.94
C GLY A 141 -22.16 -4.98 -32.05
N GLN A 142 -20.87 -5.33 -31.93
CA GLN A 142 -20.21 -6.23 -32.88
C GLN A 142 -20.76 -7.65 -32.82
N ILE A 143 -21.04 -8.17 -31.63
CA ILE A 143 -21.67 -9.48 -31.45
C ILE A 143 -23.05 -9.49 -32.12
N GLU A 144 -23.86 -8.46 -31.90
CA GLU A 144 -25.20 -8.39 -32.47
C GLU A 144 -25.14 -8.29 -34.00
N SER A 145 -24.28 -7.44 -34.56
CA SER A 145 -24.09 -7.33 -36.00
C SER A 145 -23.59 -8.65 -36.63
N ALA A 146 -22.67 -9.36 -35.97
CA ALA A 146 -22.20 -10.66 -36.44
C ALA A 146 -23.30 -11.74 -36.36
N ARG A 147 -24.15 -11.69 -35.32
CA ARG A 147 -25.31 -12.57 -35.15
C ARG A 147 -26.35 -12.35 -36.26
N GLU A 148 -26.72 -11.10 -36.52
CA GLU A 148 -27.64 -10.74 -37.61
C GLU A 148 -27.13 -11.24 -38.97
N ARG A 149 -25.84 -11.03 -39.24
CA ARG A 149 -25.22 -11.53 -40.48
C ARG A 149 -25.28 -13.05 -40.57
N THR A 150 -24.99 -13.77 -39.50
CA THR A 150 -25.06 -15.23 -39.45
C THR A 150 -26.49 -15.72 -39.74
N VAL A 151 -27.51 -15.07 -39.16
CA VAL A 151 -28.91 -15.39 -39.43
C VAL A 151 -29.27 -15.23 -40.91
N GLU A 152 -28.84 -14.13 -41.55
CA GLU A 152 -29.12 -13.91 -42.97
C GLU A 152 -28.36 -14.87 -43.89
N GLU A 153 -27.09 -15.19 -43.61
CA GLU A 153 -26.32 -16.16 -44.39
C GLU A 153 -26.92 -17.57 -44.30
N VAL A 154 -27.34 -18.00 -43.11
CA VAL A 154 -28.04 -19.28 -42.92
C VAL A 154 -29.32 -19.32 -43.73
N LYS A 155 -30.13 -18.25 -43.67
CA LYS A 155 -31.38 -18.15 -44.43
C LYS A 155 -31.16 -18.17 -45.94
N MET A 156 -30.13 -17.48 -46.45
CA MET A 156 -29.77 -17.51 -47.88
C MET A 156 -29.32 -18.90 -48.32
N TYR A 157 -28.54 -19.60 -47.49
CA TYR A 157 -28.13 -20.98 -47.75
C TYR A 157 -29.33 -21.94 -47.78
N GLU A 158 -30.26 -21.85 -46.82
CA GLU A 158 -31.48 -22.66 -46.79
C GLU A 158 -32.39 -22.45 -48.01
N GLN A 159 -32.36 -21.26 -48.60
CA GLN A 159 -33.06 -20.93 -49.84
C GLN A 159 -32.31 -21.36 -51.11
N GLY A 160 -31.13 -21.98 -50.98
CA GLY A 160 -30.27 -22.37 -52.10
C GLY A 160 -29.60 -21.18 -52.82
N ARG A 161 -29.56 -20.00 -52.17
CA ARG A 161 -29.00 -18.76 -52.71
C ARG A 161 -27.61 -18.42 -52.15
N GLY A 162 -27.18 -19.11 -51.11
CA GLY A 162 -25.88 -18.92 -50.44
C GLY A 162 -25.00 -20.17 -50.50
N ASP A 163 -23.70 -20.00 -50.26
CA ASP A 163 -22.73 -21.09 -50.14
C ASP A 163 -22.49 -21.45 -48.66
N MET A 164 -22.31 -22.74 -48.37
CA MET A 164 -22.04 -23.26 -47.02
C MET A 164 -20.79 -22.62 -46.42
N THR A 165 -19.81 -22.28 -47.25
CA THR A 165 -18.59 -21.58 -46.83
C THR A 165 -18.89 -20.25 -46.12
N PHE A 166 -19.87 -19.47 -46.59
CA PHE A 166 -20.25 -18.19 -45.98
C PHE A 166 -20.99 -18.37 -44.64
N VAL A 167 -21.76 -19.44 -44.51
CA VAL A 167 -22.39 -19.81 -43.22
C VAL A 167 -21.32 -20.13 -42.19
N ILE A 168 -20.33 -20.96 -42.54
CA ILE A 168 -19.24 -21.31 -41.61
C ILE A 168 -18.44 -20.07 -41.22
N GLN A 169 -18.06 -19.23 -42.20
CA GLN A 169 -17.33 -17.99 -41.94
C GLN A 169 -18.11 -17.01 -41.05
N SER A 170 -19.42 -16.89 -41.24
CA SER A 170 -20.24 -15.99 -40.41
C SER A 170 -20.34 -16.50 -38.96
N GLN A 171 -20.53 -17.81 -38.76
CA GLN A 171 -20.50 -18.44 -37.43
C GLN A 171 -19.14 -18.29 -36.74
N ASP A 172 -18.04 -18.48 -37.45
CA ASP A 172 -16.68 -18.25 -36.94
C ASP A 172 -16.48 -16.78 -36.52
N ASN A 173 -16.98 -15.84 -37.32
CA ASN A 173 -16.93 -14.42 -36.99
C ASN A 173 -17.75 -14.08 -35.74
N GLU A 174 -18.96 -14.63 -35.59
CA GLU A 174 -19.79 -14.46 -34.39
C GLU A 174 -19.07 -15.02 -33.15
N ALA A 175 -18.50 -16.22 -33.24
CA ALA A 175 -17.74 -16.83 -32.16
C ALA A 175 -16.51 -15.98 -31.78
N ASN A 176 -15.79 -15.45 -32.77
CA ASN A 176 -14.65 -14.57 -32.56
C ASN A 176 -15.04 -13.23 -31.91
N ALA A 177 -16.18 -12.65 -32.26
CA ALA A 177 -16.70 -11.44 -31.61
C ALA A 177 -17.01 -11.70 -30.12
N ARG A 178 -17.67 -12.83 -29.81
CA ARG A 178 -17.94 -13.26 -28.42
C ARG A 178 -16.65 -13.49 -27.63
N LEU A 179 -15.65 -14.13 -28.23
CA LEU A 179 -14.34 -14.36 -27.59
C LEU A 179 -13.61 -13.05 -27.30
N THR A 180 -13.67 -12.09 -28.23
CA THR A 180 -13.08 -10.76 -28.07
C THR A 180 -13.74 -10.01 -26.92
N TYR A 181 -15.07 -10.04 -26.84
CA TYR A 181 -15.80 -9.49 -25.70
C TYR A 181 -15.38 -10.12 -24.37
N LEU A 182 -15.30 -11.45 -24.29
CA LEU A 182 -14.88 -12.15 -23.08
C LEU A 182 -13.47 -11.73 -22.63
N ARG A 183 -12.52 -11.62 -23.56
CA ARG A 183 -11.15 -11.17 -23.25
C ARG A 183 -11.14 -9.73 -22.70
N ASN A 184 -11.91 -8.85 -23.31
CA ASN A 184 -12.00 -7.45 -22.87
C ASN A 184 -12.73 -7.35 -21.52
N ALA A 185 -13.73 -8.18 -21.26
CA ALA A 185 -14.43 -8.23 -19.98
C ALA A 185 -13.49 -8.68 -18.85
N ILE A 186 -12.63 -9.68 -19.10
CA ILE A 186 -11.58 -10.08 -18.16
C ILE A 186 -10.59 -8.94 -17.92
N ALA A 187 -10.20 -8.22 -18.98
CA ALA A 187 -9.30 -7.07 -18.86
C ALA A 187 -9.93 -5.93 -18.03
N TYR A 188 -11.22 -5.64 -18.22
CA TYR A 188 -12.00 -4.71 -17.41
C TYR A 188 -11.97 -5.09 -15.94
N HIS A 189 -12.33 -6.33 -15.60
CA HIS A 189 -12.33 -6.79 -14.20
C HIS A 189 -10.94 -6.74 -13.57
N LYS A 190 -9.88 -7.01 -14.35
CA LYS A 190 -8.51 -6.84 -13.88
C LYS A 190 -8.19 -5.38 -13.52
N LEU A 191 -8.65 -4.42 -14.33
CA LEU A 191 -8.48 -2.99 -14.03
C LEU A 191 -9.25 -2.58 -12.76
N VAL A 192 -10.48 -3.06 -12.60
CA VAL A 192 -11.29 -2.83 -11.39
C VAL A 192 -10.60 -3.39 -10.15
N LEU A 193 -10.03 -4.60 -10.24
CA LEU A 193 -9.28 -5.19 -9.12
C LEU A 193 -8.00 -4.42 -8.81
N GLN A 194 -7.29 -3.91 -9.82
CA GLN A 194 -6.13 -3.05 -9.62
C GLN A 194 -6.51 -1.74 -8.91
N TYR A 195 -7.61 -1.12 -9.32
CA TYR A 195 -8.16 0.07 -8.66
C TYR A 195 -8.55 -0.21 -7.20
N ARG A 196 -9.26 -1.32 -6.93
CA ARG A 196 -9.60 -1.74 -5.57
C ARG A 196 -8.36 -2.04 -4.74
N ALA A 197 -7.34 -2.67 -5.30
CA ALA A 197 -6.08 -2.94 -4.61
C ALA A 197 -5.36 -1.65 -4.23
N LEU A 198 -5.34 -0.65 -5.12
CA LEU A 198 -4.72 0.65 -4.87
C LEU A 198 -5.41 1.42 -3.73
N LEU A 199 -6.73 1.24 -3.58
CA LEU A 199 -7.53 1.80 -2.48
C LEU A 199 -7.59 0.89 -1.25
N ASP A 200 -6.80 -0.17 -1.18
CA ASP A 200 -6.82 -1.15 -0.09
C ASP A 200 -8.20 -1.84 0.13
N LYS A 201 -9.06 -1.86 -0.90
CA LYS A 201 -10.41 -2.46 -0.89
C LYS A 201 -10.47 -3.90 -1.42
N LEU A 202 -9.34 -4.54 -1.73
CA LEU A 202 -9.36 -5.85 -2.41
C LEU A 202 -10.11 -6.95 -1.61
N LEU A 203 -10.07 -6.87 -0.28
CA LEU A 203 -10.71 -7.83 0.63
C LEU A 203 -12.10 -7.39 1.13
N LEU A 204 -12.54 -6.18 0.78
CA LEU A 204 -13.87 -5.71 1.11
C LEU A 204 -14.83 -6.31 0.08
N THR A 205 -15.36 -7.49 0.40
CA THR A 205 -16.55 -8.04 -0.25
C THR A 205 -17.74 -7.19 0.15
N GLU A 206 -18.31 -6.46 -0.82
CA GLU A 206 -19.71 -6.01 -0.77
C GLU A 206 -20.66 -7.20 -1.00
#